data_AF-A0A2D6HZA7-F1
#
_entry.id   AF-A0A2D6HZA7-F1
#
_cell.length_a   1.000
_cell.length_b   1.000
_cell.length_c   1.000
_cell.angle_alpha   90.00
_cell.angle_beta   90.00
_cell.angle_gamma   90.00
#
_symmetry.space_group_name_H-M   'P 1'
#
loop_
_entity.id
_entity.type
_entity.pdbx_description
1 polymer ?
#
loop_
_entity_poly.entity_id
_entity_poly.type
_entity_poly.pdbx_seq_one_letter_code
_entity_poly.pdbx_strand_id
1 'polypeptide(L)' 'MTEQLDLYAFSVLLTIYDYAAGKLIERDLTVRAHTEDEAIRKARRQWDVSTNYAVTHAVAAPITNVK' A
#
# COMPACT_ATOMS: atom_id res chain seq x y z
N MET A 1 28.28 10.61 -8.67
CA MET A 1 26.92 10.89 -9.16
C MET A 1 25.95 10.34 -8.12
N THR A 2 25.30 11.20 -7.35
CA THR A 2 24.23 10.80 -6.43
C THR A 2 22.95 10.80 -7.26
N GLU A 3 22.54 9.63 -7.70
CA GLU A 3 21.24 9.47 -8.37
C GLU A 3 20.17 9.78 -7.33
N GLN A 4 19.60 10.97 -7.39
CA GLN A 4 18.39 11.29 -6.64
C GLN A 4 17.28 10.45 -7.28
N LEU A 5 16.96 9.31 -6.67
CA LEU A 5 15.78 8.54 -7.02
C LEU A 5 14.57 9.38 -6.63
N ASP A 6 13.86 9.92 -7.62
CA ASP A 6 12.63 10.66 -7.39
C ASP A 6 11.59 9.78 -6.70
N LEU A 7 10.86 10.36 -5.74
CA LEU A 7 9.75 9.70 -5.07
C LEU A 7 8.48 9.90 -5.91
N TYR A 8 7.86 8.81 -6.31
CA TYR A 8 6.58 8.82 -7.00
C TYR A 8 5.44 8.54 -6.02
N ALA A 9 4.25 9.08 -6.32
CA ALA A 9 3.04 8.77 -5.58
C ALA A 9 2.35 7.54 -6.20
N PHE A 10 2.02 6.57 -5.35
CA PHE A 10 1.29 5.35 -5.73
C PHE A 10 -0.02 5.26 -4.94
N SER A 11 -1.10 4.83 -5.59
CA SER A 11 -2.30 4.35 -4.93
C SER A 11 -2.12 2.85 -4.72
N VAL A 12 -2.23 2.40 -3.48
CA VAL A 12 -2.12 0.98 -3.12
C VAL A 12 -3.46 0.52 -2.61
N LEU A 13 -4.11 -0.36 -3.36
CA LEU A 13 -5.32 -1.05 -2.93
C LEU A 13 -4.92 -2.30 -2.14
N LEU A 14 -5.23 -2.31 -0.85
CA LEU A 14 -5.09 -3.47 0.01
C LEU A 14 -6.45 -4.15 0.18
N THR A 15 -6.49 -5.45 -0.12
CA THR A 15 -7.58 -6.33 0.30
C THR A 15 -7.16 -7.00 1.60
N ILE A 16 -7.94 -6.79 2.65
CA ILE A 16 -7.66 -7.22 4.01
C ILE A 16 -8.78 -8.13 4.50
N TYR A 17 -8.43 -9.24 5.13
CA TYR A 17 -9.36 -10.04 5.90
C TYR A 17 -9.39 -9.56 7.35
N ASP A 18 -10.58 -9.17 7.82
CA ASP A 18 -10.85 -8.84 9.22
C ASP A 18 -11.33 -10.11 9.93
N TYR A 19 -10.50 -10.65 10.84
CA TYR A 19 -10.82 -11.87 11.58
C TYR A 19 -11.94 -11.67 12.60
N ALA A 20 -12.14 -10.46 13.11
CA ALA A 20 -13.18 -10.17 14.08
C ALA A 20 -14.56 -10.10 13.42
N ALA A 21 -14.62 -9.48 12.24
CA ALA A 21 -15.86 -9.36 11.47
C ALA A 21 -16.09 -10.53 10.48
N GLY A 22 -15.08 -11.38 10.25
CA GLY A 22 -15.16 -12.51 9.33
C GLY A 22 -15.38 -12.11 7.87
N LYS A 23 -14.89 -10.93 7.45
CA LYS A 23 -15.16 -10.35 6.13
C LYS A 23 -13.92 -9.75 5.49
N LEU A 24 -13.96 -9.62 4.15
CA LEU A 24 -12.97 -8.86 3.40
C LEU A 24 -13.33 -7.37 3.42
N ILE A 25 -12.32 -6.54 3.60
CA ILE A 25 -12.39 -5.09 3.50
C ILE A 25 -11.34 -4.61 2.50
N GLU A 26 -11.66 -3.54 1.80
CA GLU A 26 -10.72 -2.89 0.88
C GLU A 26 -10.28 -1.55 1.46
N ARG A 27 -9.00 -1.24 1.30
CA ARG A 27 -8.42 0.03 1.73
C ARG A 27 -7.48 0.55 0.66
N ASP A 28 -7.76 1.76 0.21
CA ASP A 28 -6.86 2.52 -0.65
C ASP A 28 -5.94 3.38 0.23
N LEU A 29 -4.64 3.31 -0.07
CA LEU A 29 -3.58 4.06 0.62
C LEU A 29 -2.73 4.78 -0.41
N THR A 30 -2.56 6.10 -0.24
CA THR A 30 -1.59 6.86 -1.01
C THR A 30 -0.22 6.76 -0.36
N VAL A 31 0.75 6.18 -1.06
CA VAL A 31 2.12 5.96 -0.56
C VAL A 31 3.13 6.61 -1.49
N ARG A 32 4.10 7.31 -0.91
CA ARG A 32 5.27 7.81 -1.65
C ARG A 32 6.42 6.81 -1.59
N ALA A 33 6.88 6.36 -2.75
CA ALA A 33 7.94 5.36 -2.87
C ALA A 33 8.71 5.54 -4.19
N HIS A 34 9.87 4.91 -4.31
CA HIS A 34 10.64 4.91 -5.55
C HIS A 34 10.10 3.87 -6.54
N THR A 35 9.51 2.78 -6.04
CA THR A 35 8.94 1.70 -6.86
C THR A 35 7.60 1.23 -6.31
N GLU A 36 6.82 0.55 -7.16
CA GLU A 36 5.56 -0.11 -6.79
C GLU A 36 5.76 -1.10 -5.62
N ASP A 37 6.80 -1.93 -5.67
CA ASP A 37 7.10 -2.89 -4.61
C ASP A 37 7.42 -2.22 -3.27
N GLU A 38 8.11 -1.08 -3.30
CA GLU A 38 8.36 -0.31 -2.11
C GLU A 38 7.06 0.33 -1.58
N ALA A 39 6.19 0.82 -2.47
CA ALA A 39 4.87 1.32 -2.08
C ALA A 39 4.03 0.24 -1.40
N ILE A 40 3.98 -0.98 -1.96
CA ILE A 40 3.27 -2.12 -1.38
C ILE A 40 3.84 -2.49 0.00
N ARG A 41 5.18 -2.55 0.14
CA ARG A 41 5.81 -2.87 1.44
C ARG A 41 5.55 -1.81 2.49
N LYS A 42 5.49 -0.53 2.12
CA LYS A 42 5.13 0.57 3.02
C LYS A 42 3.65 0.50 3.40
N ALA A 43 2.76 0.31 2.43
CA ALA A 43 1.32 0.14 2.66
C ALA A 43 1.01 -1.03 3.60
N ARG A 44 1.64 -2.19 3.37
CA ARG A 44 1.50 -3.36 4.23
C ARG A 44 1.96 -3.07 5.66
N ARG A 45 3.13 -2.47 5.86
CA ARG A 45 3.63 -2.11 7.20
C ARG A 45 2.75 -1.11 7.93
N GLN A 46 2.11 -0.19 7.21
CA GLN A 46 1.20 0.79 7.80
C GLN A 46 -0.12 0.14 8.26
N TRP A 47 -0.53 -0.96 7.65
CA TRP A 47 -1.76 -1.67 8.01
C TRP A 47 -1.53 -2.84 8.97
N ASP A 48 -0.37 -3.48 8.93
CA ASP A 48 0.03 -4.61 9.76
C ASP A 48 0.36 -4.17 11.21
N VAL A 49 -0.62 -3.52 11.85
CA VAL A 49 -0.51 -2.96 13.20
C VAL A 49 -1.23 -3.83 14.23
N SER A 50 -1.94 -4.90 13.82
CA SER A 50 -2.58 -5.82 14.76
C SER A 50 -2.83 -7.22 14.18
N THR A 51 -2.78 -8.25 15.03
CA THR A 51 -3.08 -9.66 14.72
C THR A 51 -4.50 -9.91 14.19
N ASN A 52 -5.39 -8.91 14.20
CA ASN A 52 -6.78 -9.05 13.78
C ASN A 52 -7.01 -8.84 12.28
N TYR A 53 -5.98 -8.43 11.53
CA TYR A 53 -6.08 -8.16 10.11
C TYR A 53 -5.01 -8.93 9.34
N ALA A 54 -5.39 -9.56 8.23
CA ALA A 54 -4.46 -10.17 7.30
C ALA A 54 -4.61 -9.54 5.91
N VAL A 55 -3.52 -8.99 5.36
CA VAL A 55 -3.52 -8.52 3.97
C VAL A 55 -3.47 -9.73 3.04
N THR A 56 -4.55 -9.98 2.30
CA THR A 56 -4.65 -11.12 1.36
C THR A 56 -4.19 -10.74 -0.05
N HIS A 57 -4.40 -9.49 -0.46
CA HIS A 57 -4.01 -8.98 -1.77
C HIS A 57 -3.56 -7.52 -1.67
N ALA A 58 -2.61 -7.12 -2.53
CA ALA A 58 -2.12 -5.76 -2.59
C ALA A 58 -1.69 -5.43 -4.02
N VAL A 59 -2.21 -4.34 -4.58
CA VAL A 59 -1.85 -3.83 -5.91
C VAL A 59 -1.48 -2.37 -5.80
N ALA A 60 -0.34 -1.98 -6.36
CA ALA A 60 0.03 -0.58 -6.50
C ALA A 60 -0.22 -0.11 -7.93
N ALA A 61 -0.71 1.12 -8.06
CA ALA A 61 -0.85 1.81 -9.33
C ALA A 61 -0.19 3.20 -9.20
N PRO A 62 0.65 3.62 -10.17
CA PRO A 62 1.23 4.96 -10.16
C PRO A 62 0.12 6.02 -10.31
N ILE A 63 0.16 7.05 -9.46
CA ILE A 63 -0.74 8.20 -9.57
C ILE A 63 -0.12 9.17 -10.56
N THR A 64 -0.55 9.05 -11.82
CA THR A 64 -0.02 9.87 -12.93
C THR A 64 -0.52 11.32 -12.92
N ASN A 65 -1.49 11.66 -12.05
CA ASN A 65 -2.11 13.00 -11.98
C ASN A 65 -1.98 13.63 -10.58
N VAL A 66 -0.75 13.84 -10.09
CA VAL A 66 -0.54 14.82 -9.01
C VAL A 66 -0.26 16.16 -9.68
N LYS A 67 -1.30 17.01 -9.83
CA LYS A 67 -1.16 18.40 -10.27
C LYS A 67 -0.50 19.25 -9.20
#